data_AF-A0A0C2C876-F1
#
_entry.id   AF-A0A0C2C876-F1
#
_cell.length_a   1.000
_cell.length_b   1.000
_cell.length_c   1.000
_cell.angle_alpha   90.00
_cell.angle_beta   90.00
_cell.angle_gamma   90.00
#
_symmetry.space_group_name_H-M   'P 1'
#
loop_
_entity.id
_entity.type
_entity.pdbx_description
1 polymer ?
#
loop_
_entity_poly.entity_id
_entity_poly.type
_entity_poly.pdbx_seq_one_letter_code
_entity_poly.pdbx_strand_id
1 'polypeptide(L)' 'MLFCIVFYLTESEYWSDIKDEYIQRIADMDPNDVYPSNNPGPTKPDGSVNFECHCVGHLVASPCGYEFSSKSPEV' A
#
# COMPACT_ATOMS: atom_id res chain seq x y z
N MET A 1 24.96 -3.47 -13.15
CA MET A 1 24.14 -4.32 -14.04
C MET A 1 22.94 -4.76 -13.21
N LEU A 2 21.77 -4.14 -13.38
CA LEU A 2 20.54 -4.58 -12.69
C LEU A 2 20.04 -5.85 -13.37
N PHE A 3 20.00 -6.97 -12.65
CA PHE A 3 19.29 -8.16 -13.09
C PHE A 3 17.80 -7.92 -12.85
N CYS A 4 17.03 -7.79 -13.93
CA CYS A 4 15.57 -7.84 -13.87
C CYS A 4 15.16 -9.31 -13.87
N ILE A 5 14.55 -9.77 -12.78
CA ILE A 5 14.03 -11.13 -12.68
C ILE A 5 12.57 -11.10 -13.12
N VAL A 6 12.22 -11.93 -14.10
CA VAL A 6 10.84 -12.09 -14.58
C VAL A 6 10.23 -13.30 -13.88
N PHE A 7 9.12 -13.08 -13.17
CA PHE A 7 8.33 -14.13 -12.54
C PHE A 7 7.10 -14.44 -13.38
N TYR A 8 6.69 -15.71 -13.40
CA TYR A 8 5.49 -16.19 -14.08
C TYR A 8 4.58 -16.86 -13.05
N LEU A 9 3.28 -16.67 -13.21
CA LEU A 9 2.23 -17.31 -12.41
C LEU A 9 1.22 -17.94 -13.38
N THR A 10 0.73 -19.12 -13.03
CA THR A 10 -0.47 -19.68 -13.66
C THR A 10 -1.72 -18.96 -13.15
N GLU A 11 -2.83 -19.08 -13.89
CA GLU A 11 -4.13 -18.54 -13.44
C GLU A 11 -4.54 -19.10 -12.08
N SER A 12 -4.36 -20.40 -11.86
CA SER A 12 -4.64 -21.02 -10.55
C SER A 12 -3.78 -20.47 -9.42
N GLU A 13 -2.51 -20.17 -9.68
CA GLU A 13 -1.61 -19.59 -8.67
C GLU A 13 -1.98 -18.15 -8.37
N TYR A 14 -2.40 -17.38 -9.38
CA TYR A 14 -2.87 -16.01 -9.22
C TYR A 14 -4.08 -15.91 -8.27
N TRP A 15 -4.98 -16.89 -8.33
CA TRP A 15 -6.16 -16.95 -7.46
C TRP A 15 -5.94 -17.68 -6.13
N SER A 16 -4.72 -18.21 -5.90
CA SER A 16 -4.39 -18.90 -4.65
C SER A 16 -3.79 -17.96 -3.61
N ASP A 17 -3.71 -18.41 -2.37
CA ASP A 17 -3.05 -17.66 -1.30
C ASP A 17 -1.58 -17.39 -1.63
N ILE A 18 -1.10 -16.22 -1.25
CA ILE A 18 0.31 -15.84 -1.41
C ILE A 18 1.17 -16.73 -0.50
N LYS A 19 2.10 -17.49 -1.09
CA LYS A 19 3.00 -18.44 -0.39
C LYS A 19 4.43 -17.93 -0.22
N ASP A 20 4.68 -16.66 -0.52
CA ASP A 20 6.02 -16.09 -0.46
C ASP A 20 6.51 -15.96 0.99
N GLU A 21 7.67 -16.55 1.30
CA GLU A 21 8.23 -16.57 2.66
C GLU A 21 8.51 -15.17 3.21
N TYR A 22 8.90 -14.22 2.35
CA TYR A 22 9.14 -12.85 2.77
C TYR A 22 7.81 -12.14 3.11
N ILE A 23 6.76 -12.35 2.30
CA ILE A 23 5.43 -11.81 2.59
C ILE A 23 4.85 -12.41 3.88
N GLN A 24 4.97 -13.73 4.09
CA GLN A 24 4.53 -14.36 5.34
C GLN A 24 5.28 -13.79 6.54
N ARG A 25 6.61 -13.63 6.42
CA ARG A 25 7.42 -13.04 7.49
C ARG A 25 6.98 -11.62 7.84
N ILE A 26 6.61 -10.80 6.86
CA ILE A 26 6.08 -9.45 7.12
C ILE A 26 4.70 -9.51 7.79
N ALA A 27 3.83 -10.42 7.35
CA ALA A 27 2.49 -10.57 7.92
C ALA A 27 2.51 -10.99 9.39
N ASP A 28 3.54 -11.74 9.82
CA ASP A 28 3.72 -12.20 11.19
C ASP A 28 4.42 -11.18 12.12
N MET A 29 4.96 -10.08 11.57
CA MET A 29 5.63 -9.03 12.37
C MET A 29 4.62 -8.15 13.12
N ASP A 30 5.06 -7.55 14.24
CA ASP A 30 4.27 -6.51 14.89
C ASP A 30 4.14 -5.31 13.93
N PRO A 31 2.94 -4.71 13.78
CA PRO A 31 2.74 -3.57 12.90
C PRO A 31 3.71 -2.41 13.16
N ASN A 32 4.17 -2.21 14.41
CA ASN A 32 5.13 -1.17 14.77
C ASN A 32 6.56 -1.45 14.26
N ASP A 33 6.87 -2.70 13.92
CA ASP A 33 8.17 -3.11 13.37
C ASP A 33 8.22 -3.02 11.84
N VAL A 34 7.05 -3.01 11.18
CA VAL A 34 6.92 -2.94 9.71
C VAL A 34 6.58 -1.54 9.24
N TYR A 35 5.62 -0.89 9.90
CA TYR A 35 5.15 0.42 9.52
C TYR A 35 5.88 1.49 10.34
N PRO A 36 6.37 2.57 9.71
CA PRO A 36 6.95 3.68 10.47
C PRO A 36 5.91 4.23 11.46
N SER A 37 6.29 4.37 12.74
CA SER A 37 5.36 4.69 13.84
C SER A 37 4.73 6.08 13.76
N ASN A 38 5.11 6.89 12.77
CA ASN A 38 4.58 8.23 12.55
C ASN A 38 3.49 8.25 11.45
N ASN A 39 2.48 7.39 11.53
CA ASN A 39 1.30 7.63 10.71
C ASN A 39 0.56 8.88 11.26
N PRO A 40 0.49 10.02 10.54
CA PRO A 40 -0.13 11.25 11.06
C PRO A 40 -1.64 11.13 11.27
N GLY A 41 -2.21 9.96 10.93
CA GLY A 41 -3.63 9.71 10.94
C GLY A 41 -4.29 10.11 9.63
N PRO A 42 -5.61 9.89 9.53
CA PRO A 42 -6.38 10.10 8.30
C PRO A 42 -6.62 11.58 7.96
N THR A 43 -6.37 12.48 8.90
CA THR A 43 -6.75 13.90 8.79
C THR A 43 -5.53 14.78 9.07
N LYS A 44 -5.32 15.79 8.22
CA LYS A 44 -4.29 16.81 8.40
C LYS A 44 -4.72 17.83 9.48
N PRO A 45 -3.79 18.64 10.03
CA PRO A 45 -4.13 19.67 11.02
C PRO A 45 -5.15 20.71 10.54
N ASP A 46 -5.28 20.91 9.23
CA ASP A 46 -6.27 21.81 8.61
C ASP A 46 -7.66 21.17 8.41
N GLY A 47 -7.84 19.92 8.83
CA GLY A 47 -9.09 19.17 8.72
C GLY A 47 -9.27 18.44 7.39
N SER A 48 -8.35 18.60 6.43
CA SER A 48 -8.42 17.89 5.14
C SER A 48 -7.95 16.44 5.24
N VAL A 49 -8.30 15.62 4.25
CA VAL A 49 -7.85 14.22 4.15
C VAL A 49 -6.34 14.13 3.97
N ASN A 50 -5.70 13.28 4.77
CA ASN A 50 -4.28 12.97 4.65
C ASN A 50 -4.02 11.89 3.59
N PHE A 51 -3.93 12.31 2.33
CA PHE A 51 -3.58 11.42 1.21
C PHE A 51 -2.14 10.86 1.27
N GLU A 52 -1.29 11.34 2.18
CA GLU A 52 0.06 10.83 2.41
C GLU A 52 0.09 9.74 3.50
N CYS A 53 -1.04 9.47 4.16
CA CYS A 53 -1.19 8.35 5.09
C CYS A 53 -0.86 7.03 4.36
N HIS A 54 -0.04 6.17 4.96
CA HIS A 54 0.38 4.91 4.33
C HIS A 54 -0.81 4.01 3.91
N CYS A 55 -1.94 4.15 4.60
CA CYS A 55 -3.19 3.43 4.30
C CYS A 55 -3.74 3.75 2.90
N VAL A 56 -3.50 4.95 2.36
CA VAL A 56 -4.08 5.40 1.08
C VAL A 56 -3.06 5.99 0.10
N GLY A 57 -1.84 6.29 0.56
CA GLY A 57 -0.80 6.92 -0.26
C GLY A 57 -0.44 6.11 -1.51
N HIS A 58 -0.51 4.78 -1.44
CA HIS A 58 -0.29 3.91 -2.60
C HIS A 58 -1.39 4.04 -3.67
N LEU A 59 -2.64 4.32 -3.27
CA LEU A 59 -3.75 4.57 -4.19
C LEU A 59 -3.56 5.92 -4.91
N VAL A 60 -3.09 6.92 -4.19
CA VAL A 60 -2.81 8.27 -4.72
C VAL A 60 -1.58 8.28 -5.62
N ALA A 61 -0.60 7.41 -5.38
CA ALA A 61 0.58 7.25 -6.24
C ALA A 61 0.32 6.42 -7.52
N SER A 62 -0.85 5.80 -7.64
CA SER A 62 -1.22 5.00 -8.81
C SER A 62 -1.62 5.89 -10.01
N PRO A 63 -1.68 5.37 -11.25
CA PRO A 63 -2.04 6.16 -12.43
C PRO A 63 -3.39 6.91 -12.33
N CYS A 64 -4.33 6.39 -11.55
CA CYS A 64 -5.64 7.02 -11.31
C CYS A 64 -5.67 7.89 -10.03
N GLY A 65 -4.53 8.16 -9.40
CA GLY A 65 -4.47 8.84 -8.10
C GLY A 65 -5.03 10.27 -8.10
N TYR A 66 -4.92 10.97 -9.24
CA TYR A 66 -5.55 12.30 -9.41
C TYR A 66 -7.08 12.23 -9.30
N GLU A 67 -7.69 11.24 -9.93
CA GLU A 67 -9.15 11.02 -9.86
C GLU A 67 -9.58 10.59 -8.45
N PHE A 68 -8.78 9.75 -7.79
CA PHE A 68 -9.05 9.29 -6.43
C PHE A 68 -9.06 10.45 -5.43
N SER A 69 -8.04 11.31 -5.49
CA SER A 69 -7.89 12.47 -4.58
C SER A 69 -8.89 13.60 -4.85
N SER A 70 -9.27 13.82 -6.12
CA SER A 70 -10.26 14.84 -6.49
C SER A 70 -11.71 14.47 -6.15
N LYS A 71 -12.04 13.17 -6.07
CA LYS A 71 -13.39 12.68 -5.75
C LYS A 71 -13.60 12.31 -4.29
N SER A 72 -12.53 12.24 -3.49
CA SER A 72 -12.59 11.92 -2.06
C SER A 72 -12.52 13.11 -1.05
N PRO A 73 -12.67 14.40 -1.40
CA PRO A 73 -12.50 15.47 -0.42
C PRO A 73 -13.67 15.68 0.56
N GLU A 74 -14.80 14.97 0.39
CA GLU A 74 -16.05 15.22 1.14
C GLU A 74 -16.55 14.05 2.02
N VAL A 75 -15.70 13.05 2.32
CA VAL A 75 -16.02 12.01 3.32
C VAL A 75 -15.42 12.37 4.67
#